data_AF-A0A972DGQ6-F1
#
_entry.id   AF-A0A972DGQ6-F1
#
_cell.length_a   1.000
_cell.length_b   1.000
_cell.length_c   1.000
_cell.angle_alpha   90.00
_cell.angle_beta   90.00
_cell.angle_gamma   90.00
#
_symmetry.space_group_name_H-M   'P 1'
#
loop_
_entity.id
_entity.type
_entity.pdbx_description
1 polymer ?
#
loop_
_entity_poly.entity_id
_entity_poly.type
_entity_poly.pdbx_seq_one_letter_code
_entity_poly.pdbx_strand_id
1 'polypeptide(L)'
;MKRLLCLLLILMLAISVVACSKSEGDSKVTTTPKSTTAQGTTTTQEPEKNPFEEFFEITWFVQTNQTYTEERWDEKELEELFNVEIHVWPEDSGNTERTSMMIAAGEIADFFFMPGAPMDPYDMYENGLIRSITLQQMRDWIPGYVADLEKIPVGFLYHLVPGKTDEYIGFSHVNIGNCQYFYDAACINLDWLEAIGYGVDTSNLKSAYYDPEGEFAYFNNKIYFAHNLFTFEELNDILKKFTEEDPDGNGVDDTFGMLYMPESSSTNFVQEGLFGFVDDVTYLYKDPVTGDIVPKYAYTYYKDYLAWVSDMLQKGYMVRLPGERSWYDEYQELTRTNKYGIMGINGGGYYSLTSDSYRVLPPQNIILDTDKTARFIVGPLLNGPNGRAGSRTYGLDPYSPAGSWRLQMIGGQVSDPKLQRICAILQYTTFDGNGIYKSRYYRGIEGIHYTWEGEPEWSLMKTVPLDQQPAEYKFFGNKYTFFLWNFPSTIKESVEKAKRTGQWSFMTYVHDNNLFQYYAIDPLKQTSEAYMGRALWNAYREDKSEVDPQLNPIINDFKTRVLNGEIANINTEWNQYIDQLYANGLQMLIDKYFNNPEFVEYDPGQKYTMVE
;
A
#
# COMPACT_ATOMS: atom_id res chain seq x y z
N MET A 1 54.72 9.22 -10.98
CA MET A 1 54.28 10.20 -12.00
C MET A 1 52.96 10.84 -11.56
N LYS A 2 53.06 11.72 -10.57
CA LYS A 2 51.99 12.55 -10.00
C LYS A 2 52.74 13.73 -9.38
N ARG A 3 52.97 14.81 -10.16
CA ARG A 3 53.51 16.11 -9.70
C ARG A 3 53.75 17.17 -10.81
N LEU A 4 53.37 16.93 -12.07
CA LEU A 4 53.67 17.88 -13.16
C LEU A 4 52.48 18.48 -13.92
N LEU A 5 51.23 18.25 -13.51
CA LEU A 5 50.07 18.85 -14.19
C LEU A 5 49.44 20.06 -13.48
N CYS A 6 49.88 20.39 -12.26
CA CYS A 6 49.29 21.49 -11.46
C CYS A 6 49.96 22.87 -11.65
N LEU A 7 50.86 23.03 -12.63
CA LEU A 7 51.66 24.26 -12.80
C LEU A 7 51.35 25.06 -14.07
N LEU A 8 50.33 24.67 -14.85
CA LEU A 8 50.02 25.30 -16.14
C LEU A 8 48.69 26.07 -16.21
N LEU A 9 47.96 26.18 -15.10
CA LEU A 9 46.66 26.88 -15.05
C LEU A 9 46.61 28.08 -14.08
N ILE A 10 47.72 28.42 -13.43
CA ILE A 10 47.81 29.53 -12.45
C ILE A 10 48.42 30.81 -13.06
N LEU A 11 48.78 30.83 -14.35
CA LEU A 11 49.54 31.94 -14.93
C LEU A 11 48.92 32.47 -16.24
N MET A 12 47.79 33.16 -16.14
CA MET A 12 47.36 34.22 -17.07
C MET A 12 46.17 34.96 -16.41
N LEU A 13 46.45 35.89 -15.50
CA LEU A 13 46.42 37.36 -15.75
C LEU A 13 45.06 37.80 -16.34
N ALA A 14 44.14 38.49 -15.68
CA ALA A 14 44.28 39.68 -14.81
C ALA A 14 45.26 40.72 -15.38
N ILE A 15 44.76 41.69 -16.16
CA ILE A 15 45.07 43.13 -16.10
C ILE A 15 43.91 43.91 -16.76
N SER A 16 43.41 44.85 -15.97
CA SER A 16 42.44 45.93 -16.20
C SER A 16 42.80 46.94 -17.29
N VAL A 17 41.81 47.58 -17.94
CA VAL A 17 41.81 49.04 -18.19
C VAL A 17 40.39 49.61 -18.29
N VAL A 18 40.16 50.70 -17.56
CA VAL A 18 39.00 51.61 -17.58
C VAL A 18 39.13 52.61 -18.75
N ALA A 19 38.02 52.95 -19.43
CA ALA A 19 37.91 54.23 -20.15
C ALA A 19 36.44 54.65 -20.35
N CYS A 20 36.03 55.72 -19.64
CA CYS A 20 34.86 56.53 -19.98
C CYS A 20 35.28 57.69 -20.89
N SER A 21 34.45 58.05 -21.87
CA SER A 21 34.39 59.43 -22.40
C SER A 21 33.03 59.77 -23.02
N LYS A 22 32.49 60.92 -22.58
CA LYS A 22 31.33 61.73 -23.06
C LYS A 22 31.49 62.11 -24.56
N SER A 23 30.53 62.65 -25.33
CA SER A 23 29.54 63.73 -25.08
C SER A 23 28.58 63.96 -26.28
N GLU A 24 27.32 64.33 -25.96
CA GLU A 24 26.41 65.38 -26.51
C GLU A 24 26.52 65.86 -27.98
N GLY A 25 25.46 65.86 -28.79
CA GLY A 25 24.44 66.94 -28.96
C GLY A 25 24.40 67.30 -30.48
N ASP A 26 23.35 67.74 -31.17
CA ASP A 26 22.16 68.51 -30.84
C ASP A 26 21.19 68.56 -32.08
N SER A 27 19.87 68.60 -31.82
CA SER A 27 18.73 69.34 -32.47
C SER A 27 18.69 69.67 -33.99
N LYS A 28 17.59 69.77 -34.77
CA LYS A 28 16.14 70.11 -34.61
C LYS A 28 15.54 70.16 -36.07
N VAL A 29 14.32 69.76 -36.45
CA VAL A 29 13.00 70.48 -36.49
C VAL A 29 12.06 69.62 -37.37
N THR A 30 10.99 69.00 -36.83
CA THR A 30 9.55 69.36 -36.87
C THR A 30 8.82 69.23 -38.23
N THR A 31 7.88 68.28 -38.32
CA THR A 31 6.42 68.55 -38.49
C THR A 31 5.60 67.26 -38.32
N THR A 32 4.67 67.25 -37.36
CA THR A 32 3.61 66.24 -37.18
C THR A 32 2.30 66.76 -37.79
N PRO A 33 1.33 65.87 -38.13
CA PRO A 33 0.09 65.91 -37.34
C PRO A 33 -0.48 64.53 -36.93
N LYS A 34 -0.80 64.49 -35.62
CA LYS A 34 -1.71 63.65 -34.81
C LYS A 34 -2.50 62.49 -35.44
N SER A 35 -2.44 61.34 -34.74
CA SER A 35 -3.65 60.67 -34.24
C SER A 35 -3.40 60.07 -32.84
N THR A 36 -4.37 60.34 -31.98
CA THR A 36 -4.65 60.05 -30.56
C THR A 36 -3.98 58.83 -29.89
N THR A 37 -3.33 59.07 -28.74
CA THR A 37 -2.96 58.06 -27.73
C THR A 37 -3.73 58.39 -26.44
N ALA A 38 -4.46 57.42 -25.90
CA ALA A 38 -4.96 57.45 -24.53
C ALA A 38 -4.00 56.64 -23.65
N GLN A 39 -3.59 57.22 -22.52
CA GLN A 39 -2.70 56.64 -21.52
C GLN A 39 -3.25 55.32 -20.96
N GLY A 40 -2.46 54.25 -21.05
CA GLY A 40 -2.52 53.13 -20.12
C GLY A 40 -1.57 53.44 -18.96
N THR A 41 -2.13 53.69 -17.78
CA THR A 41 -1.40 53.85 -16.53
C THR A 41 -0.78 52.51 -16.14
N THR A 42 0.55 52.42 -16.11
CA THR A 42 1.26 51.30 -15.49
C THR A 42 1.19 51.49 -13.98
N THR A 43 0.26 50.81 -13.32
CA THR A 43 0.25 50.69 -11.87
C THR A 43 1.37 49.73 -11.48
N THR A 44 2.46 50.26 -10.93
CA THR A 44 3.44 49.47 -10.19
C THR A 44 2.73 48.93 -8.95
N GLN A 45 2.41 47.63 -8.92
CA GLN A 45 1.92 46.97 -7.71
C GLN A 45 3.07 46.95 -6.70
N GLU A 46 2.80 47.43 -5.49
CA GLU A 46 3.64 47.25 -4.30
C GLU A 46 3.74 45.73 -4.03
N PRO A 47 4.92 45.18 -3.68
CA PRO A 47 5.02 43.76 -3.35
C PRO A 47 4.05 43.44 -2.21
N GLU A 48 3.19 42.44 -2.43
CA GLU A 48 2.24 41.97 -1.44
C GLU A 48 3.03 41.53 -0.21
N LYS A 49 2.86 42.23 0.93
CA LYS A 49 3.55 41.89 2.18
C LYS A 49 3.17 40.46 2.54
N ASN A 50 4.17 39.58 2.73
CA ASN A 50 3.92 38.20 3.13
C ASN A 50 2.97 38.19 4.35
N PRO A 51 1.88 37.39 4.33
CA PRO A 51 0.87 37.39 5.40
C PRO A 51 1.42 36.88 6.74
N PHE A 52 2.59 36.26 6.75
CA PHE A 52 3.29 35.78 7.92
C PHE A 52 4.31 36.79 8.43
N GLU A 53 4.04 37.43 9.57
CA GLU A 53 4.94 38.47 10.12
C GLU A 53 6.19 37.91 10.81
N GLU A 54 6.11 36.71 11.40
CA GLU A 54 7.23 36.06 12.09
C GLU A 54 8.00 35.11 11.16
N PHE A 55 9.32 35.20 11.20
CA PHE A 55 10.27 34.40 10.43
C PHE A 55 10.79 33.22 11.27
N PHE A 56 10.92 32.04 10.66
CA PHE A 56 11.47 30.85 11.29
C PHE A 56 12.51 30.15 10.40
N GLU A 57 13.57 29.64 11.02
CA GLU A 57 14.45 28.62 10.43
C GLU A 57 13.91 27.24 10.79
N ILE A 58 13.68 26.35 9.81
CA ILE A 58 13.07 25.03 9.99
C ILE A 58 14.01 23.96 9.45
N THR A 59 14.49 23.07 10.31
CA THR A 59 15.24 21.87 9.92
C THR A 59 14.29 20.75 9.53
N TRP A 60 14.61 20.04 8.44
CA TRP A 60 13.74 19.05 7.83
C TRP A 60 14.50 17.77 7.50
N PHE A 61 13.99 16.61 7.91
CA PHE A 61 14.69 15.34 7.69
C PHE A 61 13.75 14.19 7.34
N VAL A 62 13.84 13.68 6.10
CA VAL A 62 13.04 12.53 5.66
C VAL A 62 13.90 11.50 4.92
N GLN A 63 13.28 10.38 4.56
CA GLN A 63 13.97 9.28 3.90
C GLN A 63 14.41 9.66 2.48
N THR A 64 15.46 8.99 1.99
CA THR A 64 15.96 9.10 0.60
C THR A 64 16.40 10.50 0.16
N ASN A 65 16.93 11.30 1.08
CA ASN A 65 17.41 12.67 0.83
C ASN A 65 18.94 12.77 0.60
N GLN A 66 19.66 11.67 0.42
CA GLN A 66 21.14 11.70 0.30
C GLN A 66 21.65 12.52 -0.89
N THR A 67 20.82 12.71 -1.91
CA THR A 67 21.14 13.48 -3.11
C THR A 67 20.47 14.85 -3.14
N TYR A 68 19.88 15.28 -2.01
CA TYR A 68 19.27 16.60 -1.88
C TYR A 68 20.33 17.68 -2.07
N THR A 69 19.94 18.77 -2.75
CA THR A 69 20.80 19.94 -2.94
C THR A 69 20.08 21.16 -2.38
N GLU A 70 20.80 21.95 -1.59
CA GLU A 70 20.41 23.33 -1.30
C GLU A 70 20.12 24.04 -2.63
N GLU A 71 19.10 24.90 -2.65
CA GLU A 71 18.59 25.60 -3.84
C GLU A 71 17.48 24.91 -4.66
N ARG A 72 16.84 23.85 -4.16
CA ARG A 72 15.71 23.21 -4.87
C ARG A 72 14.56 24.21 -5.07
N TRP A 73 13.90 24.15 -6.23
CA TRP A 73 12.91 25.17 -6.61
C TRP A 73 11.70 25.24 -5.68
N ASP A 74 11.25 24.09 -5.20
CA ASP A 74 10.12 23.95 -4.28
C ASP A 74 10.49 24.36 -2.85
N GLU A 75 11.75 24.19 -2.43
CA GLU A 75 12.26 24.77 -1.18
C GLU A 75 12.16 26.29 -1.22
N LYS A 76 12.76 26.93 -2.23
CA LYS A 76 12.75 28.40 -2.38
C LYS A 76 11.33 28.98 -2.45
N GLU A 77 10.45 28.29 -3.17
CA GLU A 77 9.05 28.70 -3.27
C GLU A 77 8.34 28.64 -1.92
N LEU A 78 8.54 27.57 -1.15
CA LEU A 78 7.96 27.44 0.18
C LEU A 78 8.55 28.47 1.15
N GLU A 79 9.86 28.73 1.10
CA GLU A 79 10.53 29.77 1.88
C GLU A 79 9.92 31.15 1.65
N GLU A 80 9.73 31.53 0.38
CA GLU A 80 9.12 32.81 0.00
C GLU A 80 7.65 32.90 0.41
N LEU A 81 6.86 31.86 0.14
CA LEU A 81 5.41 31.83 0.46
C LEU A 81 5.17 31.88 1.97
N PHE A 82 5.98 31.14 2.72
CA PHE A 82 5.76 30.96 4.15
C PHE A 82 6.65 31.84 5.02
N ASN A 83 7.51 32.70 4.48
CA ASN A 83 8.44 33.53 5.26
C ASN A 83 9.26 32.69 6.26
N VAL A 84 9.96 31.68 5.72
CA VAL A 84 10.83 30.76 6.48
C VAL A 84 12.12 30.53 5.71
N GLU A 85 13.11 29.96 6.39
CA GLU A 85 14.28 29.31 5.78
C GLU A 85 14.20 27.82 6.12
N ILE A 86 14.34 26.93 5.14
CA ILE A 86 14.22 25.50 5.32
C ILE A 86 15.59 24.83 5.11
N HIS A 87 16.08 24.17 6.15
CA HIS A 87 17.32 23.42 6.12
C HIS A 87 17.03 21.91 6.02
N VAL A 88 16.98 21.40 4.79
CA VAL A 88 16.83 19.96 4.56
C VAL A 88 18.15 19.24 4.79
N TRP A 89 18.14 18.22 5.64
CA TRP A 89 19.34 17.40 5.88
C TRP A 89 19.56 16.44 4.70
N PRO A 90 20.71 16.52 3.98
CA PRO A 90 21.00 15.71 2.79
C PRO A 90 21.49 14.31 3.17
N GLU A 91 20.68 13.59 3.95
CA GLU A 91 21.02 12.31 4.59
C GLU A 91 19.87 11.31 4.40
N ASP A 92 20.13 10.01 4.59
CA ASP A 92 19.05 9.00 4.60
C ASP A 92 18.55 8.75 6.01
N SER A 93 17.31 9.12 6.28
CA SER A 93 16.67 8.78 7.56
C SER A 93 16.34 7.30 7.71
N GLY A 94 16.50 6.48 6.67
CA GLY A 94 16.48 5.02 6.74
C GLY A 94 17.80 4.37 7.17
N ASN A 95 18.90 5.13 7.26
CA ASN A 95 20.19 4.58 7.68
C ASN A 95 20.28 4.48 9.21
N THR A 96 20.21 3.27 9.74
CA THR A 96 20.21 3.00 11.19
C THR A 96 21.48 3.47 11.90
N GLU A 97 22.67 3.29 11.32
CA GLU A 97 23.92 3.75 11.94
C GLU A 97 23.95 5.27 12.06
N ARG A 98 23.60 5.96 10.96
CA ARG A 98 23.62 7.42 10.91
C ARG A 98 22.60 8.04 11.86
N THR A 99 21.36 7.57 11.83
CA THR A 99 20.28 8.07 12.69
C THR A 99 20.55 7.78 14.18
N SER A 100 21.17 6.64 14.51
CA SER A 100 21.61 6.35 15.88
C SER A 100 22.63 7.38 16.39
N MET A 101 23.60 7.77 15.57
CA MET A 101 24.59 8.79 15.92
C MET A 101 23.95 10.16 16.15
N MET A 102 22.99 10.54 15.30
CA MET A 102 22.28 11.83 15.40
C MET A 102 21.46 11.91 16.69
N ILE A 103 20.67 10.87 16.99
CA ILE A 103 19.91 10.79 18.24
C ILE A 103 20.85 10.86 19.45
N ALA A 104 21.97 10.12 19.44
CA ALA A 104 22.95 10.16 20.52
C ALA A 104 23.62 11.53 20.70
N ALA A 105 23.74 12.32 19.63
CA ALA A 105 24.24 13.68 19.65
C ALA A 105 23.18 14.73 20.06
N GLY A 106 21.92 14.32 20.21
CA GLY A 106 20.79 15.23 20.44
C GLY A 106 20.40 16.04 19.19
N GLU A 107 20.81 15.60 18.00
CA GLU A 107 20.48 16.23 16.72
C GLU A 107 19.08 15.78 16.27
N ILE A 108 18.06 16.56 16.63
CA ILE A 108 16.66 16.32 16.23
C ILE A 108 16.19 17.46 15.33
N ALA A 109 15.72 17.12 14.12
CA ALA A 109 15.14 18.10 13.20
C ALA A 109 13.77 18.59 13.70
N ASP A 110 13.32 19.74 13.22
CA ASP A 110 12.04 20.32 13.61
C ASP A 110 10.86 19.48 13.07
N PHE A 111 10.96 19.03 11.82
CA PHE A 111 10.05 18.05 11.22
C PHE A 111 10.84 16.88 10.66
N PHE A 112 10.43 15.64 10.98
CA PHE A 112 11.15 14.49 10.48
C PHE A 112 10.35 13.19 10.35
N PHE A 113 10.82 12.34 9.44
CA PHE A 113 10.46 10.93 9.32
C PHE A 113 11.75 10.12 9.42
N MET A 114 11.93 9.31 10.47
CA MET A 114 13.21 8.65 10.76
C MET A 114 13.05 7.14 11.02
N PRO A 115 12.69 6.35 9.99
CA PRO A 115 12.49 4.91 10.11
C PRO A 115 13.74 4.13 10.54
N GLY A 116 14.93 4.68 10.31
CA GLY A 116 16.19 4.09 10.73
C GLY A 116 16.46 4.21 12.24
N ALA A 117 15.72 5.06 12.96
CA ALA A 117 15.94 5.29 14.37
C ALA A 117 15.82 3.99 15.19
N PRO A 118 16.79 3.69 16.08
CA PRO A 118 16.73 2.50 16.92
C PRO A 118 15.74 2.63 18.10
N MET A 119 15.26 3.84 18.37
CA MET A 119 14.36 4.17 19.47
C MET A 119 12.92 4.21 18.97
N ASP A 120 12.00 3.64 19.75
CA ASP A 120 10.56 3.72 19.48
C ASP A 120 10.05 5.17 19.63
N PRO A 121 9.13 5.65 18.78
CA PRO A 121 8.63 7.03 18.88
C PRO A 121 8.02 7.40 20.23
N TYR A 122 7.42 6.46 20.97
CA TYR A 122 6.91 6.76 22.31
C TYR A 122 8.06 7.01 23.30
N ASP A 123 9.14 6.25 23.20
CA ASP A 123 10.35 6.49 24.01
C ASP A 123 11.00 7.84 23.65
N MET A 124 10.95 8.25 22.38
CA MET A 124 11.40 9.58 21.96
C MET A 124 10.56 10.68 22.63
N TYR A 125 9.23 10.48 22.71
CA TYR A 125 8.33 11.42 23.36
C TYR A 125 8.59 11.49 24.87
N GLU A 126 8.71 10.34 25.54
CA GLU A 126 9.00 10.26 26.98
C GLU A 126 10.34 10.93 27.34
N ASN A 127 11.34 10.85 26.46
CA ASN A 127 12.64 11.50 26.61
C ASN A 127 12.67 12.97 26.16
N GLY A 128 11.55 13.51 25.68
CA GLY A 128 11.43 14.90 25.22
C GLY A 128 12.15 15.21 23.90
N LEU A 129 12.53 14.18 23.13
CA LEU A 129 13.12 14.35 21.80
C LEU A 129 12.07 14.80 20.77
N ILE A 130 10.81 14.38 20.95
CA ILE A 130 9.68 14.83 20.15
C ILE A 130 8.61 15.46 21.03
N ARG A 131 7.84 16.38 20.47
CA ARG A 131 6.65 16.94 21.11
C ARG A 131 5.38 16.29 20.59
N SER A 132 4.32 16.37 21.39
CA SER A 132 2.97 16.01 20.97
C SER A 132 2.26 17.16 20.24
N ILE A 133 1.15 16.80 19.60
CA ILE A 133 0.25 17.68 18.85
C ILE A 133 -1.18 17.34 19.26
N THR A 134 -1.95 18.34 19.71
CA THR A 134 -3.36 18.13 20.07
C THR A 134 -4.26 18.06 18.84
N LEU A 135 -5.38 17.36 18.95
CA LEU A 135 -6.41 17.30 17.91
C LEU A 135 -6.92 18.69 17.54
N GLN A 136 -7.05 19.58 18.54
CA GLN A 136 -7.47 20.96 18.28
C GLN A 136 -6.45 21.72 17.43
N GLN A 137 -5.15 21.60 17.73
CA GLN A 137 -4.10 22.16 16.89
C GLN A 137 -4.13 21.58 15.47
N MET A 138 -4.37 20.27 15.33
CA MET A 138 -4.51 19.65 14.00
C MET A 138 -5.71 20.23 13.24
N ARG A 139 -6.86 20.38 13.90
CA ARG A 139 -8.08 20.98 13.30
C ARG A 139 -7.84 22.42 12.86
N ASP A 140 -7.10 23.19 13.65
CA ASP A 140 -6.87 24.60 13.37
C ASP A 140 -5.77 24.83 12.32
N TRP A 141 -4.73 23.99 12.28
CA TRP A 141 -3.51 24.26 11.51
C TRP A 141 -3.31 23.35 10.29
N ILE A 142 -3.88 22.13 10.30
CA ILE A 142 -3.82 21.18 9.18
C ILE A 142 -5.16 20.43 9.01
N PRO A 143 -6.27 21.16 8.79
CA PRO A 143 -7.61 20.58 8.76
C PRO A 143 -7.79 19.48 7.70
N GLY A 144 -7.02 19.51 6.61
CA GLY A 144 -7.06 18.46 5.58
C GLY A 144 -6.66 17.09 6.10
N TYR A 145 -5.66 17.04 6.99
CA TYR A 145 -5.26 15.80 7.64
C TYR A 145 -6.37 15.23 8.53
N VAL A 146 -7.01 16.10 9.32
CA VAL A 146 -8.12 15.70 10.18
C VAL A 146 -9.31 15.19 9.36
N ALA A 147 -9.62 15.85 8.25
CA ALA A 147 -10.68 15.40 7.33
C ALA A 147 -10.40 13.99 6.77
N ASP A 148 -9.13 13.66 6.49
CA ASP A 148 -8.76 12.31 6.05
C ASP A 148 -8.85 11.27 7.18
N LEU A 149 -8.54 11.63 8.43
CA LEU A 149 -8.79 10.75 9.59
C LEU A 149 -10.30 10.52 9.83
N GLU A 150 -11.15 11.52 9.60
CA GLU A 150 -12.61 11.40 9.77
C GLU A 150 -13.26 10.42 8.77
N LYS A 151 -12.62 10.15 7.63
CA LYS A 151 -13.10 9.18 6.64
C LYS A 151 -12.99 7.73 7.13
N ILE A 152 -11.92 7.41 7.86
CA ILE A 152 -11.65 6.09 8.44
C ILE A 152 -11.29 6.31 9.93
N PRO A 153 -12.30 6.50 10.80
CA PRO A 153 -12.13 7.08 12.15
C PRO A 153 -11.20 6.33 13.11
N VAL A 154 -10.92 5.05 12.86
CA VAL A 154 -9.89 4.31 13.61
C VAL A 154 -8.53 5.02 13.56
N GLY A 155 -8.28 5.88 12.56
CA GLY A 155 -7.09 6.72 12.49
C GLY A 155 -6.83 7.58 13.74
N PHE A 156 -7.88 7.97 14.47
CA PHE A 156 -7.76 8.68 15.75
C PHE A 156 -7.25 7.81 16.91
N LEU A 157 -7.18 6.50 16.74
CA LEU A 157 -6.59 5.58 17.73
C LEU A 157 -5.09 5.35 17.52
N TYR A 158 -4.54 5.76 16.37
CA TYR A 158 -3.13 5.58 16.05
C TYR A 158 -2.28 6.71 16.65
N HIS A 159 -1.15 6.32 17.25
CA HIS A 159 -0.12 7.24 17.75
C HIS A 159 -0.62 8.26 18.80
N LEU A 160 -1.64 7.89 19.59
CA LEU A 160 -2.10 8.67 20.74
C LEU A 160 -1.04 8.71 21.83
N VAL A 161 -0.84 9.87 22.46
CA VAL A 161 -0.09 9.96 23.71
C VAL A 161 -0.71 9.01 24.74
N PRO A 162 0.07 8.16 25.42
CA PRO A 162 -0.48 7.20 26.38
C PRO A 162 -1.41 7.85 27.42
N GLY A 163 -2.63 7.33 27.54
CA GLY A 163 -3.65 7.84 28.45
C GLY A 163 -4.40 9.10 27.97
N LYS A 164 -4.20 9.53 26.73
CA LYS A 164 -4.92 10.63 26.08
C LYS A 164 -5.84 10.11 24.98
N THR A 165 -6.82 10.93 24.59
CA THR A 165 -7.79 10.63 23.53
C THR A 165 -7.75 11.63 22.38
N ASP A 166 -7.02 12.73 22.53
CA ASP A 166 -7.05 13.90 21.66
C ASP A 166 -5.66 14.53 21.50
N GLU A 167 -4.60 13.77 21.74
CA GLU A 167 -3.22 14.24 21.67
C GLU A 167 -2.33 13.14 21.11
N TYR A 168 -1.49 13.48 20.14
CA TYR A 168 -0.76 12.52 19.31
C TYR A 168 0.74 12.80 19.35
N ILE A 169 1.57 11.76 19.26
CA ILE A 169 3.04 11.88 19.24
C ILE A 169 3.60 12.25 17.84
N GLY A 170 2.73 12.48 16.86
CA GLY A 170 3.08 12.88 15.50
C GLY A 170 1.90 12.72 14.53
N PHE A 171 2.20 12.80 13.25
CA PHE A 171 1.24 12.58 12.17
C PHE A 171 1.38 11.15 11.61
N SER A 172 0.36 10.32 11.84
CA SER A 172 0.24 9.00 11.24
C SER A 172 0.23 9.09 9.72
N HIS A 173 1.04 8.28 9.04
CA HIS A 173 0.94 8.15 7.59
C HIS A 173 -0.44 7.59 7.20
N VAL A 174 -1.00 8.09 6.11
CA VAL A 174 -2.29 7.64 5.56
C VAL A 174 -2.04 7.04 4.19
N ASN A 175 -2.47 5.81 3.96
CA ASN A 175 -2.50 5.22 2.61
C ASN A 175 -3.83 4.49 2.40
N ILE A 176 -4.82 5.23 1.88
CA ILE A 176 -6.18 4.71 1.68
C ILE A 176 -6.19 3.57 0.66
N GLY A 177 -5.36 3.66 -0.39
CA GLY A 177 -5.26 2.62 -1.41
C GLY A 177 -4.89 1.23 -0.85
N ASN A 178 -4.09 1.18 0.21
CA ASN A 178 -3.69 -0.11 0.83
C ASN A 178 -4.87 -0.89 1.42
N CYS A 179 -5.90 -0.22 1.95
CA CYS A 179 -7.07 -0.88 2.52
C CYS A 179 -8.23 -1.01 1.52
N GLN A 180 -8.02 -0.61 0.27
CA GLN A 180 -8.94 -0.73 -0.87
C GLN A 180 -8.40 -1.70 -1.93
N TYR A 181 -7.57 -2.65 -1.51
CA TYR A 181 -6.88 -3.60 -2.38
C TYR A 181 -7.00 -5.02 -1.84
N PHE A 182 -7.35 -5.97 -2.70
CA PHE A 182 -7.23 -7.40 -2.40
C PHE A 182 -5.85 -7.88 -2.87
N TYR A 183 -5.10 -8.51 -1.98
CA TYR A 183 -3.77 -9.00 -2.31
C TYR A 183 -3.80 -10.16 -3.29
N ASP A 184 -4.85 -10.97 -3.23
CA ASP A 184 -5.05 -12.16 -4.03
C ASP A 184 -6.35 -12.12 -4.85
N ALA A 185 -6.47 -13.08 -5.76
CA ALA A 185 -7.69 -13.38 -6.51
C ALA A 185 -7.73 -14.88 -6.84
N ALA A 186 -8.93 -15.44 -7.04
CA ALA A 186 -9.05 -16.76 -7.66
C ALA A 186 -8.84 -16.62 -9.19
N CYS A 187 -8.10 -17.56 -9.77
CA CYS A 187 -7.88 -17.69 -11.20
C CYS A 187 -8.24 -19.12 -11.62
N ILE A 188 -9.04 -19.26 -12.67
CA ILE A 188 -9.45 -20.56 -13.19
C ILE A 188 -9.12 -20.63 -14.69
N ASN A 189 -8.56 -21.76 -15.14
CA ASN A 189 -8.31 -22.03 -16.55
C ASN A 189 -9.65 -22.12 -17.30
N LEU A 190 -9.91 -21.14 -18.18
CA LEU A 190 -11.18 -21.01 -18.88
C LEU A 190 -11.33 -22.09 -19.97
N ASP A 191 -10.24 -22.45 -20.65
CA ASP A 191 -10.26 -23.49 -21.67
C ASP A 191 -10.63 -24.84 -21.05
N TRP A 192 -10.12 -25.12 -19.84
CA TRP A 192 -10.48 -26.31 -19.08
C TRP A 192 -11.95 -26.29 -18.66
N LEU A 193 -12.46 -25.16 -18.16
CA LEU A 193 -13.89 -25.02 -17.83
C LEU A 193 -14.78 -25.35 -19.02
N GLU A 194 -14.44 -24.86 -20.21
CA GLU A 194 -15.18 -25.17 -21.45
C GLU A 194 -15.12 -26.67 -21.77
N ALA A 195 -13.95 -27.31 -21.62
CA ALA A 195 -13.77 -28.74 -21.89
C ALA A 195 -14.64 -29.64 -20.98
N ILE A 196 -14.79 -29.28 -19.70
CA ILE A 196 -15.54 -30.07 -18.72
C ILE A 196 -17.03 -29.67 -18.60
N GLY A 197 -17.50 -28.74 -19.45
CA GLY A 197 -18.90 -28.33 -19.50
C GLY A 197 -19.31 -27.18 -18.56
N TYR A 198 -18.35 -26.50 -17.95
CA TYR A 198 -18.54 -25.30 -17.11
C TYR A 198 -18.13 -23.99 -17.83
N GLY A 199 -18.17 -23.99 -19.16
CA GLY A 199 -17.78 -22.85 -19.98
C GLY A 199 -18.53 -21.55 -19.63
N VAL A 200 -17.82 -20.43 -19.70
CA VAL A 200 -18.35 -19.10 -19.36
C VAL A 200 -18.46 -18.26 -20.62
N ASP A 201 -19.61 -17.63 -20.86
CA ASP A 201 -19.77 -16.70 -21.99
C ASP A 201 -18.94 -15.43 -21.75
N THR A 202 -17.87 -15.29 -22.52
CA THR A 202 -16.95 -14.15 -22.41
C THR A 202 -17.39 -12.92 -23.20
N SER A 203 -18.46 -13.00 -24.00
CA SER A 203 -18.83 -11.94 -24.95
C SER A 203 -19.10 -10.58 -24.29
N ASN A 204 -19.52 -10.59 -23.02
CA ASN A 204 -19.82 -9.39 -22.23
C ASN A 204 -18.87 -9.20 -21.03
N LEU A 205 -17.82 -10.02 -20.91
CA LEU A 205 -16.87 -9.91 -19.81
C LEU A 205 -15.82 -8.84 -20.09
N LYS A 206 -15.46 -8.10 -19.04
CA LYS A 206 -14.30 -7.21 -19.04
C LYS A 206 -13.03 -8.06 -19.02
N SER A 207 -11.99 -7.62 -19.72
CA SER A 207 -10.71 -8.35 -19.82
C SER A 207 -9.52 -7.47 -19.46
N ALA A 208 -8.45 -8.11 -19.01
CA ALA A 208 -7.16 -7.45 -18.90
C ALA A 208 -6.70 -6.97 -20.28
N TYR A 209 -6.25 -5.72 -20.34
CA TYR A 209 -5.84 -5.09 -21.60
C TYR A 209 -4.58 -4.26 -21.38
N TYR A 210 -3.50 -4.61 -22.07
CA TYR A 210 -2.18 -3.99 -21.92
C TYR A 210 -2.00 -2.86 -22.94
N ASP A 211 -1.57 -3.21 -24.15
CA ASP A 211 -1.28 -2.31 -25.27
C ASP A 211 -1.67 -3.03 -26.57
N PRO A 212 -2.42 -2.41 -27.50
CA PRO A 212 -2.78 -3.02 -28.78
C PRO A 212 -1.59 -3.28 -29.72
N GLU A 213 -0.49 -2.53 -29.61
CA GLU A 213 0.59 -2.52 -30.61
C GLU A 213 1.98 -2.88 -30.03
N GLY A 214 2.06 -3.16 -28.72
CA GLY A 214 3.29 -3.55 -28.03
C GLY A 214 3.64 -5.05 -28.13
N GLU A 215 4.83 -5.42 -27.64
CA GLU A 215 5.33 -6.82 -27.57
C GLU A 215 4.32 -7.78 -26.93
N PHE A 216 3.53 -7.28 -25.98
CA PHE A 216 2.55 -8.05 -25.21
C PHE A 216 1.13 -7.97 -25.76
N ALA A 217 0.90 -7.47 -26.98
CA ALA A 217 -0.46 -7.34 -27.53
C ALA A 217 -1.25 -8.67 -27.55
N TYR A 218 -0.57 -9.82 -27.61
CA TYR A 218 -1.19 -11.14 -27.57
C TYR A 218 -1.78 -11.53 -26.20
N PHE A 219 -1.44 -10.82 -25.12
CA PHE A 219 -2.06 -11.00 -23.80
C PHE A 219 -3.47 -10.43 -23.71
N ASN A 220 -3.82 -9.50 -24.61
CA ASN A 220 -5.14 -8.89 -24.62
C ASN A 220 -6.20 -9.97 -24.85
N ASN A 221 -7.29 -9.93 -24.08
CA ASN A 221 -8.39 -10.91 -24.14
C ASN A 221 -7.97 -12.34 -23.75
N LYS A 222 -6.97 -12.50 -22.87
CA LYS A 222 -6.62 -13.80 -22.26
C LYS A 222 -7.07 -13.94 -20.82
N ILE A 223 -7.29 -12.83 -20.12
CA ILE A 223 -7.69 -12.83 -18.72
C ILE A 223 -9.00 -12.05 -18.63
N TYR A 224 -10.07 -12.71 -18.20
CA TYR A 224 -11.40 -12.14 -18.06
C TYR A 224 -11.76 -11.98 -16.58
N PHE A 225 -12.55 -10.96 -16.25
CA PHE A 225 -12.97 -10.69 -14.88
C PHE A 225 -14.43 -11.06 -14.64
N ALA A 226 -14.69 -11.80 -13.57
CA ALA A 226 -16.02 -12.21 -13.14
C ALA A 226 -16.12 -12.30 -11.61
N HIS A 227 -17.31 -12.53 -11.10
CA HIS A 227 -17.58 -12.82 -9.70
C HIS A 227 -18.77 -13.78 -9.56
N ASN A 228 -18.84 -14.49 -8.42
CA ASN A 228 -19.98 -15.34 -8.05
C ASN A 228 -20.39 -16.36 -9.13
N LEU A 229 -19.43 -17.12 -9.66
CA LEU A 229 -19.72 -18.05 -10.76
C LEU A 229 -20.11 -19.44 -10.28
N PHE A 230 -19.44 -19.94 -9.25
CA PHE A 230 -19.57 -21.34 -8.86
C PHE A 230 -19.97 -21.46 -7.39
N THR A 231 -20.98 -22.29 -7.14
CA THR A 231 -21.35 -22.78 -5.81
C THR A 231 -20.27 -23.69 -5.25
N PHE A 232 -20.37 -24.05 -3.97
CA PHE A 232 -19.40 -24.96 -3.37
C PHE A 232 -19.51 -26.38 -3.94
N GLU A 233 -20.72 -26.83 -4.25
CA GLU A 233 -20.96 -28.12 -4.91
C GLU A 233 -20.31 -28.16 -6.30
N GLU A 234 -20.50 -27.11 -7.10
CA GLU A 234 -19.88 -26.98 -8.42
C GLU A 234 -18.36 -26.87 -8.32
N LEU A 235 -17.82 -26.14 -7.35
CA LEU A 235 -16.37 -26.11 -7.10
C LEU A 235 -15.81 -27.52 -6.89
N ASN A 236 -16.45 -28.34 -6.06
CA ASN A 236 -15.98 -29.70 -5.80
C ASN A 236 -16.11 -30.61 -7.03
N ASP A 237 -17.15 -30.43 -7.85
CA ASP A 237 -17.30 -31.15 -9.12
C ASP A 237 -16.26 -30.69 -10.16
N ILE A 238 -15.97 -29.39 -10.25
CA ILE A 238 -14.93 -28.83 -11.11
C ILE A 238 -13.55 -29.38 -10.72
N LEU A 239 -13.19 -29.37 -9.43
CA LEU A 239 -11.93 -29.94 -8.93
C LEU A 239 -11.77 -31.40 -9.32
N LYS A 240 -12.85 -32.18 -9.22
CA LYS A 240 -12.90 -33.57 -9.66
C LYS A 240 -12.67 -33.68 -11.17
N LYS A 241 -13.46 -32.97 -11.97
CA LYS A 241 -13.42 -33.06 -13.45
C LYS A 241 -12.10 -32.59 -14.04
N PHE A 242 -11.50 -31.55 -13.46
CA PHE A 242 -10.16 -31.11 -13.82
C PHE A 242 -9.08 -32.15 -13.53
N THR A 243 -9.34 -33.12 -12.66
CA THR A 243 -8.40 -34.19 -12.33
C THR A 243 -8.72 -35.46 -13.14
N GLU A 244 -10.00 -35.79 -13.34
CA GLU A 244 -10.41 -37.10 -13.88
C GLU A 244 -10.83 -37.09 -15.37
N GLU A 245 -11.08 -35.93 -15.99
CA GLU A 245 -11.70 -35.83 -17.33
C GLU A 245 -10.77 -35.28 -18.44
N ASP A 246 -9.45 -35.29 -18.24
CA ASP A 246 -8.44 -34.87 -19.24
C ASP A 246 -8.77 -33.49 -19.86
N PRO A 247 -8.90 -32.42 -19.04
CA PRO A 247 -9.35 -31.10 -19.49
C PRO A 247 -8.39 -30.44 -20.49
N ASP A 248 -7.13 -30.86 -20.54
CA ASP A 248 -6.15 -30.38 -21.53
C ASP A 248 -6.07 -31.25 -22.80
N GLY A 249 -6.81 -32.36 -22.85
CA GLY A 249 -7.02 -33.21 -24.01
C GLY A 249 -5.77 -33.95 -24.50
N ASN A 250 -4.78 -34.16 -23.62
CA ASN A 250 -3.51 -34.76 -23.99
C ASN A 250 -3.51 -36.30 -23.87
N GLY A 251 -4.54 -36.88 -23.24
CA GLY A 251 -4.71 -38.32 -23.03
C GLY A 251 -3.87 -38.93 -21.90
N VAL A 252 -3.24 -38.10 -21.06
CA VAL A 252 -2.42 -38.46 -19.89
C VAL A 252 -3.09 -37.91 -18.64
N ASP A 253 -3.16 -38.75 -17.62
CA ASP A 253 -3.64 -38.39 -16.29
C ASP A 253 -2.55 -37.60 -15.54
N ASP A 254 -2.39 -36.32 -15.89
CA ASP A 254 -1.39 -35.40 -15.34
C ASP A 254 -1.92 -34.01 -14.97
N THR A 255 -3.25 -33.89 -14.88
CA THR A 255 -3.95 -32.64 -14.55
C THR A 255 -4.56 -32.71 -13.15
N PHE A 256 -4.63 -31.57 -12.48
CA PHE A 256 -5.13 -31.48 -11.10
C PHE A 256 -6.11 -30.33 -10.95
N GLY A 257 -7.09 -30.52 -10.06
CA GLY A 257 -8.02 -29.46 -9.69
C GLY A 257 -7.31 -28.20 -9.17
N MET A 258 -6.45 -28.35 -8.14
CA MET A 258 -5.77 -27.21 -7.51
C MET A 258 -4.51 -27.61 -6.72
N LEU A 259 -3.59 -26.66 -6.50
CA LEU A 259 -2.52 -26.79 -5.51
C LEU A 259 -3.00 -26.44 -4.10
N TYR A 260 -2.72 -27.30 -3.12
CA TYR A 260 -2.79 -26.92 -1.72
C TYR A 260 -1.58 -26.06 -1.37
N MET A 261 -1.85 -24.80 -1.04
CA MET A 261 -0.84 -23.83 -0.62
C MET A 261 -0.94 -23.59 0.89
N PRO A 262 0.19 -23.42 1.61
CA PRO A 262 0.15 -22.96 2.98
C PRO A 262 -0.63 -21.63 3.10
N GLU A 263 -1.44 -21.52 4.17
CA GLU A 263 -2.26 -20.34 4.44
C GLU A 263 -1.40 -19.07 4.39
N SER A 264 -1.75 -18.14 3.51
CA SER A 264 -1.03 -16.88 3.32
C SER A 264 -1.95 -15.82 2.72
N SER A 265 -1.44 -14.59 2.62
CA SER A 265 -2.17 -13.49 1.97
C SER A 265 -2.53 -13.78 0.50
N SER A 266 -1.97 -14.84 -0.09
CA SER A 266 -2.14 -15.23 -1.50
C SER A 266 -3.20 -16.31 -1.73
N THR A 267 -3.82 -16.86 -0.68
CA THR A 267 -4.65 -18.08 -0.80
C THR A 267 -6.12 -17.90 -0.41
N ASN A 268 -6.48 -16.78 0.22
CA ASN A 268 -7.79 -16.59 0.84
C ASN A 268 -8.95 -16.83 -0.14
N PHE A 269 -8.89 -16.30 -1.37
CA PHE A 269 -9.98 -16.46 -2.35
C PHE A 269 -10.20 -17.90 -2.85
N VAL A 270 -9.23 -18.79 -2.67
CA VAL A 270 -9.30 -20.19 -3.13
C VAL A 270 -9.33 -21.20 -1.99
N GLN A 271 -9.07 -20.77 -0.75
CA GLN A 271 -8.96 -21.63 0.42
C GLN A 271 -9.69 -21.04 1.64
N GLU A 272 -9.04 -20.20 2.44
CA GLU A 272 -9.53 -19.80 3.76
C GLU A 272 -10.85 -19.02 3.69
N GLY A 273 -10.93 -18.10 2.73
CA GLY A 273 -12.05 -17.18 2.57
C GLY A 273 -13.37 -17.87 2.18
N LEU A 274 -13.30 -19.07 1.60
CA LEU A 274 -14.46 -19.93 1.35
C LEU A 274 -15.18 -20.29 2.68
N PHE A 275 -14.44 -20.32 3.78
CA PHE A 275 -14.97 -20.66 5.11
C PHE A 275 -15.19 -19.41 5.99
N GLY A 276 -14.96 -18.21 5.45
CA GLY A 276 -15.24 -16.95 6.12
C GLY A 276 -14.23 -16.56 7.19
N PHE A 277 -12.97 -16.94 7.03
CA PHE A 277 -11.84 -16.43 7.79
C PHE A 277 -10.67 -16.17 6.83
N VAL A 278 -9.59 -15.56 7.33
CA VAL A 278 -8.40 -15.24 6.53
C VAL A 278 -7.12 -15.84 7.12
N ASP A 279 -6.04 -15.77 6.36
CA ASP A 279 -4.71 -16.25 6.77
C ASP A 279 -4.17 -15.60 8.05
N ASP A 280 -4.54 -14.35 8.31
CA ASP A 280 -3.99 -13.53 9.39
C ASP A 280 -4.55 -13.93 10.77
N VAL A 281 -3.66 -14.43 11.65
CA VAL A 281 -4.03 -14.87 13.01
C VAL A 281 -4.43 -13.71 13.94
N THR A 282 -4.13 -12.47 13.57
CA THR A 282 -4.55 -11.29 14.34
C THR A 282 -6.04 -11.02 14.21
N TYR A 283 -6.72 -11.64 13.23
CA TYR A 283 -8.16 -11.54 13.05
C TYR A 283 -8.85 -12.48 14.04
N LEU A 284 -9.73 -11.91 14.86
CA LEU A 284 -10.56 -12.65 15.80
C LEU A 284 -12.00 -12.70 15.32
N TYR A 285 -12.62 -13.86 15.51
CA TYR A 285 -13.96 -14.19 15.06
C TYR A 285 -14.84 -14.55 16.24
N LYS A 286 -16.14 -14.22 16.16
CA LYS A 286 -17.13 -14.77 17.10
C LYS A 286 -17.43 -16.20 16.69
N ASP A 287 -17.04 -17.16 17.52
CA ASP A 287 -17.33 -18.56 17.25
C ASP A 287 -18.83 -18.84 17.40
N PRO A 288 -19.49 -19.46 16.41
CA PRO A 288 -20.93 -19.72 16.46
C PRO A 288 -21.33 -20.84 17.43
N VAL A 289 -20.38 -21.66 17.91
CA VAL A 289 -20.65 -22.81 18.77
C VAL A 289 -20.40 -22.47 20.23
N THR A 290 -19.21 -21.95 20.57
CA THR A 290 -18.86 -21.57 21.95
C THR A 290 -19.39 -20.19 22.32
N GLY A 291 -19.56 -19.31 21.33
CA GLY A 291 -19.88 -17.91 21.56
C GLY A 291 -18.67 -17.09 22.00
N ASP A 292 -17.45 -17.61 21.98
CA ASP A 292 -16.24 -16.87 22.33
C ASP A 292 -15.67 -16.08 21.16
N ILE A 293 -14.87 -15.06 21.47
CA ILE A 293 -14.06 -14.35 20.47
C ILE A 293 -12.72 -15.07 20.36
N VAL A 294 -12.43 -15.68 19.22
CA VAL A 294 -11.30 -16.61 19.05
C VAL A 294 -10.53 -16.36 17.75
N PRO A 295 -9.22 -16.67 17.71
CA PRO A 295 -8.44 -16.68 16.48
C PRO A 295 -8.85 -17.85 15.57
N LYS A 296 -8.46 -17.79 14.30
CA LYS A 296 -8.85 -18.78 13.28
C LYS A 296 -8.64 -20.24 13.71
N TYR A 297 -7.55 -20.57 14.40
CA TYR A 297 -7.23 -21.96 14.77
C TYR A 297 -8.19 -22.57 15.79
N ALA A 298 -9.01 -21.76 16.46
CA ALA A 298 -10.05 -22.20 17.39
C ALA A 298 -11.47 -21.91 16.89
N TYR A 299 -11.60 -21.39 15.66
CA TYR A 299 -12.88 -21.05 15.05
C TYR A 299 -13.53 -22.28 14.41
N THR A 300 -14.83 -22.48 14.61
CA THR A 300 -15.56 -23.67 14.14
C THR A 300 -15.38 -23.91 12.64
N TYR A 301 -15.38 -22.87 11.81
CA TYR A 301 -15.22 -23.04 10.35
C TYR A 301 -13.78 -23.38 9.92
N TYR A 302 -12.78 -23.25 10.80
CA TYR A 302 -11.43 -23.73 10.55
C TYR A 302 -11.39 -25.27 10.50
N LYS A 303 -12.18 -25.94 11.34
CA LYS A 303 -12.37 -27.39 11.28
C LYS A 303 -12.95 -27.81 9.93
N ASP A 304 -13.98 -27.12 9.46
CA ASP A 304 -14.66 -27.43 8.19
C ASP A 304 -13.73 -27.20 7.00
N TYR A 305 -12.92 -26.14 7.04
CA TYR A 305 -11.83 -25.90 6.09
C TYR A 305 -10.83 -27.06 6.05
N LEU A 306 -10.29 -27.46 7.21
CA LEU A 306 -9.32 -28.55 7.26
C LEU A 306 -9.91 -29.89 6.81
N ALA A 307 -11.19 -30.15 7.12
CA ALA A 307 -11.90 -31.33 6.65
C ALA A 307 -11.98 -31.36 5.12
N TRP A 308 -12.38 -30.24 4.51
CA TRP A 308 -12.47 -30.11 3.05
C TRP A 308 -11.10 -30.25 2.38
N VAL A 309 -10.08 -29.57 2.91
CA VAL A 309 -8.72 -29.67 2.37
C VAL A 309 -8.22 -31.11 2.44
N SER A 310 -8.40 -31.79 3.58
CA SER A 310 -8.02 -33.19 3.75
C SER A 310 -8.73 -34.09 2.73
N ASP A 311 -10.05 -33.96 2.59
CA ASP A 311 -10.83 -34.75 1.64
C ASP A 311 -10.36 -34.57 0.19
N MET A 312 -10.13 -33.33 -0.24
CA MET A 312 -9.64 -33.04 -1.60
C MET A 312 -8.22 -33.55 -1.83
N LEU A 313 -7.35 -33.51 -0.82
CA LEU A 313 -6.00 -34.09 -0.90
C LEU A 313 -6.04 -35.61 -0.98
N GLN A 314 -6.89 -36.28 -0.19
CA GLN A 314 -7.02 -37.74 -0.23
C GLN A 314 -7.62 -38.24 -1.55
N LYS A 315 -8.48 -37.43 -2.18
CA LYS A 315 -9.01 -37.71 -3.53
C LYS A 315 -8.02 -37.39 -4.66
N GLY A 316 -6.91 -36.70 -4.37
CA GLY A 316 -5.94 -36.25 -5.37
C GLY A 316 -6.40 -35.03 -6.18
N TYR A 317 -7.56 -34.45 -5.87
CA TYR A 317 -8.08 -33.26 -6.56
C TYR A 317 -7.33 -31.99 -6.17
N MET A 318 -6.83 -31.98 -4.93
CA MET A 318 -5.76 -31.09 -4.52
C MET A 318 -4.47 -31.87 -4.36
N VAL A 319 -3.34 -31.24 -4.69
CA VAL A 319 -2.01 -31.81 -4.43
C VAL A 319 -1.10 -30.82 -3.71
N ARG A 320 -0.18 -31.34 -2.91
CA ARG A 320 0.77 -30.54 -2.13
C ARG A 320 1.92 -30.05 -3.00
N LEU A 321 2.53 -28.95 -2.58
CA LEU A 321 3.88 -28.63 -2.99
C LEU A 321 4.87 -29.74 -2.55
N PRO A 322 5.94 -30.03 -3.32
CA PRO A 322 6.96 -31.03 -3.00
C PRO A 322 7.64 -30.82 -1.63
N GLY A 323 7.81 -29.57 -1.20
CA GLY A 323 8.47 -29.22 0.07
C GLY A 323 9.98 -29.39 0.06
N GLU A 324 10.60 -29.44 -1.12
CA GLU A 324 12.05 -29.52 -1.34
C GLU A 324 12.72 -28.14 -1.31
N ARG A 325 11.98 -27.09 -1.68
CA ARG A 325 12.46 -25.69 -1.75
C ARG A 325 11.43 -24.73 -1.13
N SER A 326 11.67 -23.42 -1.30
CA SER A 326 10.71 -22.42 -0.84
C SER A 326 9.37 -22.64 -1.54
N TRP A 327 8.27 -22.43 -0.81
CA TRP A 327 6.93 -22.58 -1.37
C TRP A 327 6.76 -21.74 -2.65
N TYR A 328 7.40 -20.57 -2.68
CA TYR A 328 7.32 -19.61 -3.77
C TYR A 328 7.96 -20.15 -5.05
N ASP A 329 9.13 -20.79 -4.94
CA ASP A 329 9.84 -21.36 -6.11
C ASP A 329 9.08 -22.57 -6.68
N GLU A 330 8.61 -23.45 -5.80
CA GLU A 330 7.83 -24.63 -6.21
C GLU A 330 6.51 -24.22 -6.85
N TYR A 331 5.82 -23.23 -6.29
CA TYR A 331 4.58 -22.72 -6.84
C TYR A 331 4.75 -22.18 -8.25
N GLN A 332 5.80 -21.39 -8.51
CA GLN A 332 6.11 -20.87 -9.83
C GLN A 332 6.35 -21.99 -10.84
N GLU A 333 7.13 -23.02 -10.46
CA GLU A 333 7.46 -24.12 -11.36
C GLU A 333 6.27 -24.99 -11.69
N LEU A 334 5.48 -25.38 -10.68
CA LEU A 334 4.31 -26.22 -10.87
C LEU A 334 3.25 -25.50 -11.69
N THR A 335 2.91 -24.26 -11.35
CA THR A 335 1.88 -23.54 -12.12
C THR A 335 2.31 -23.26 -13.56
N ARG A 336 3.60 -23.02 -13.82
CA ARG A 336 4.12 -22.86 -15.19
C ARG A 336 3.82 -24.06 -16.07
N THR A 337 3.74 -25.27 -15.54
CA THR A 337 3.42 -26.48 -16.34
C THR A 337 2.03 -26.47 -16.98
N ASN A 338 1.14 -25.56 -16.55
CA ASN A 338 -0.27 -25.51 -16.95
C ASN A 338 -1.04 -26.82 -16.64
N LYS A 339 -0.74 -27.44 -15.49
CA LYS A 339 -1.36 -28.68 -15.03
C LYS A 339 -2.33 -28.51 -13.85
N TYR A 340 -2.69 -27.26 -13.53
CA TYR A 340 -3.54 -26.92 -12.39
C TYR A 340 -4.69 -26.02 -12.84
N GLY A 341 -5.92 -26.47 -12.61
CA GLY A 341 -7.10 -25.78 -13.13
C GLY A 341 -7.49 -24.53 -12.34
N ILE A 342 -7.41 -24.57 -11.01
CA ILE A 342 -7.69 -23.45 -10.10
C ILE A 342 -6.40 -23.02 -9.40
N MET A 343 -6.15 -21.71 -9.36
CA MET A 343 -4.94 -21.11 -8.80
C MET A 343 -5.28 -19.84 -7.99
N GLY A 344 -4.60 -19.65 -6.86
CA GLY A 344 -4.57 -18.36 -6.16
C GLY A 344 -3.51 -17.45 -6.79
N ILE A 345 -3.87 -16.27 -7.25
CA ILE A 345 -2.95 -15.34 -7.94
C ILE A 345 -2.80 -14.05 -7.17
N ASN A 346 -1.72 -13.31 -7.42
CA ASN A 346 -1.60 -11.94 -6.92
C ASN A 346 -2.60 -11.02 -7.67
N GLY A 347 -3.36 -10.21 -6.93
CA GLY A 347 -4.44 -9.36 -7.45
C GLY A 347 -4.01 -8.24 -8.42
N GLY A 348 -2.72 -7.98 -8.57
CA GLY A 348 -2.18 -6.95 -9.48
C GLY A 348 -0.92 -7.37 -10.22
N GLY A 349 -0.19 -8.36 -9.69
CA GLY A 349 1.03 -8.89 -10.27
C GLY A 349 0.83 -9.45 -11.67
N TYR A 350 -0.33 -10.05 -11.95
CA TYR A 350 -0.65 -10.57 -13.28
C TYR A 350 -0.62 -9.50 -14.39
N TYR A 351 -0.68 -8.21 -14.03
CA TYR A 351 -0.66 -7.06 -14.95
C TYR A 351 0.75 -6.47 -15.14
N SER A 352 1.78 -7.05 -14.53
CA SER A 352 3.15 -6.54 -14.51
C SER A 352 4.11 -7.39 -15.36
N LEU A 353 3.83 -7.48 -16.67
CA LEU A 353 4.54 -8.37 -17.61
C LEU A 353 6.04 -8.09 -17.78
N THR A 354 6.49 -6.88 -17.47
CA THR A 354 7.90 -6.47 -17.53
C THR A 354 8.63 -6.66 -16.19
N SER A 355 7.94 -7.10 -15.14
CA SER A 355 8.53 -7.34 -13.83
C SER A 355 9.05 -8.77 -13.73
N ASP A 356 10.35 -8.93 -13.50
CA ASP A 356 10.96 -10.25 -13.25
C ASP A 356 10.36 -10.95 -12.03
N SER A 357 9.88 -10.19 -11.04
CA SER A 357 9.24 -10.75 -9.83
C SER A 357 7.83 -11.28 -10.08
N TYR A 358 7.09 -10.70 -11.02
CA TYR A 358 5.68 -11.06 -11.24
C TYR A 358 5.45 -11.95 -12.47
N ARG A 359 6.26 -11.82 -13.52
CA ARG A 359 6.10 -12.62 -14.75
C ARG A 359 6.24 -14.13 -14.54
N VAL A 360 6.87 -14.52 -13.43
CA VAL A 360 7.09 -15.92 -13.02
C VAL A 360 5.89 -16.54 -12.31
N LEU A 361 4.84 -15.75 -12.02
CA LEU A 361 3.62 -16.18 -11.34
C LEU A 361 2.45 -16.39 -12.33
N PRO A 362 1.48 -17.25 -11.97
CA PRO A 362 0.29 -17.46 -12.78
C PRO A 362 -0.65 -16.24 -12.79
N PRO A 363 -1.46 -16.08 -13.86
CA PRO A 363 -1.46 -16.88 -15.09
C PRO A 363 -0.37 -16.47 -16.10
N GLN A 364 0.46 -15.46 -15.80
CA GLN A 364 1.45 -14.93 -16.75
C GLN A 364 2.50 -15.97 -17.13
N ASN A 365 3.05 -16.70 -16.17
CA ASN A 365 4.05 -17.73 -16.44
C ASN A 365 3.57 -18.80 -17.42
N ILE A 366 2.28 -19.16 -17.36
CA ILE A 366 1.66 -20.09 -18.31
C ILE A 366 1.58 -19.47 -19.70
N ILE A 367 1.02 -18.26 -19.81
CA ILE A 367 0.84 -17.59 -21.11
C ILE A 367 2.19 -17.26 -21.76
N LEU A 368 3.21 -16.92 -20.97
CA LEU A 368 4.55 -16.60 -21.47
C LEU A 368 5.32 -17.85 -21.91
N ASP A 369 5.37 -18.87 -21.05
CA ASP A 369 6.38 -19.91 -21.14
C ASP A 369 5.83 -21.24 -21.69
N THR A 370 4.51 -21.48 -21.60
CA THR A 370 3.92 -22.81 -21.84
C THR A 370 2.84 -22.80 -22.92
N ASP A 371 1.82 -21.95 -22.78
CA ASP A 371 0.69 -21.88 -23.71
C ASP A 371 0.23 -20.44 -23.93
N LYS A 372 0.71 -19.84 -25.02
CA LYS A 372 0.33 -18.47 -25.45
C LYS A 372 -1.15 -18.32 -25.82
N THR A 373 -1.88 -19.43 -25.98
CA THR A 373 -3.29 -19.43 -26.34
C THR A 373 -4.21 -19.54 -25.12
N ALA A 374 -3.69 -20.01 -23.98
CA ALA A 374 -4.45 -20.21 -22.75
C ALA A 374 -5.24 -18.98 -22.31
N ARG A 375 -6.48 -19.22 -21.87
CA ARG A 375 -7.40 -18.21 -21.35
C ARG A 375 -7.75 -18.50 -19.90
N PHE A 376 -7.98 -17.45 -19.14
CA PHE A 376 -8.25 -17.51 -17.71
C PHE A 376 -9.40 -16.60 -17.33
N ILE A 377 -10.11 -16.97 -16.28
CA ILE A 377 -11.08 -16.12 -15.59
C ILE A 377 -10.57 -15.81 -14.18
N VAL A 378 -10.68 -14.56 -13.75
CA VAL A 378 -10.12 -14.03 -12.50
C VAL A 378 -11.18 -13.28 -11.72
N GLY A 379 -11.24 -13.50 -10.41
CA GLY A 379 -12.02 -12.69 -9.49
C GLY A 379 -12.44 -13.44 -8.22
N PRO A 380 -13.45 -12.94 -7.48
CA PRO A 380 -14.10 -13.70 -6.42
C PRO A 380 -15.09 -14.70 -7.04
N LEU A 381 -14.55 -15.76 -7.63
CA LEU A 381 -15.29 -16.68 -8.51
C LEU A 381 -16.05 -17.77 -7.76
N LEU A 382 -15.55 -18.13 -6.58
CA LEU A 382 -15.89 -19.34 -5.85
C LEU A 382 -16.68 -19.00 -4.59
N ASN A 383 -17.67 -19.81 -4.27
CA ASN A 383 -18.39 -19.75 -3.00
C ASN A 383 -18.09 -20.98 -2.15
N GLY A 384 -17.92 -20.78 -0.85
CA GLY A 384 -17.82 -21.86 0.12
C GLY A 384 -19.17 -22.37 0.62
N PRO A 385 -19.16 -23.38 1.50
CA PRO A 385 -20.34 -24.19 1.85
C PRO A 385 -21.49 -23.39 2.48
N ASN A 386 -21.20 -22.22 3.06
CA ASN A 386 -22.18 -21.36 3.70
C ASN A 386 -22.45 -20.07 2.89
N GLY A 387 -22.15 -20.08 1.58
CA GLY A 387 -22.22 -18.90 0.72
C GLY A 387 -21.19 -17.82 1.07
N ARG A 388 -20.15 -18.19 1.85
CA ARG A 388 -19.05 -17.30 2.21
C ARG A 388 -17.94 -17.39 1.17
N ALA A 389 -17.34 -16.26 0.87
CA ALA A 389 -16.20 -16.15 -0.02
C ALA A 389 -15.52 -14.83 0.28
N GLY A 390 -14.22 -14.73 -0.02
CA GLY A 390 -13.55 -13.45 0.15
C GLY A 390 -12.07 -13.55 0.44
N SER A 391 -11.53 -12.39 0.78
CA SER A 391 -10.18 -12.22 1.28
C SER A 391 -10.12 -11.03 2.23
N ARG A 392 -9.01 -10.88 2.92
CA ARG A 392 -8.71 -9.64 3.63
C ARG A 392 -8.27 -8.55 2.66
N THR A 393 -8.49 -7.30 3.06
CA THR A 393 -7.81 -6.19 2.41
C THR A 393 -6.31 -6.23 2.71
N TYR A 394 -5.48 -5.70 1.82
CA TYR A 394 -4.02 -5.78 1.93
C TYR A 394 -3.49 -5.17 3.23
N GLY A 395 -3.87 -3.92 3.50
CA GLY A 395 -3.90 -3.38 4.86
C GLY A 395 -5.32 -3.49 5.41
N LEU A 396 -5.48 -3.87 6.69
CA LEU A 396 -6.78 -3.74 7.34
C LEU A 396 -7.15 -2.25 7.43
N ASP A 397 -6.22 -1.43 7.89
CA ASP A 397 -6.35 0.02 7.98
C ASP A 397 -5.37 0.73 7.04
N PRO A 398 -5.61 2.00 6.68
CA PRO A 398 -4.65 2.80 5.92
C PRO A 398 -3.44 3.24 6.77
N TYR A 399 -3.49 3.00 8.08
CA TYR A 399 -2.48 3.38 9.08
C TYR A 399 -1.61 2.17 9.48
N SER A 400 -0.55 2.34 10.27
CA SER A 400 0.21 1.22 10.85
C SER A 400 0.51 1.47 12.33
N PRO A 401 0.31 0.48 13.23
CA PRO A 401 0.17 0.74 14.65
C PRO A 401 1.46 0.73 15.49
N ALA A 402 2.66 0.62 14.91
CA ALA A 402 3.91 0.65 15.70
C ALA A 402 5.16 0.98 14.86
N GLY A 403 6.13 1.64 15.51
CA GLY A 403 7.47 1.93 14.99
C GLY A 403 7.58 3.23 14.20
N SER A 404 8.83 3.64 13.94
CA SER A 404 9.18 4.88 13.23
C SER A 404 8.84 4.87 11.73
N TRP A 405 8.30 3.76 11.19
CA TRP A 405 8.07 3.56 9.75
C TRP A 405 6.80 4.21 9.18
N ARG A 406 5.82 4.57 10.02
CA ARG A 406 4.56 5.22 9.57
C ARG A 406 4.15 6.43 10.40
N LEU A 407 5.14 7.16 10.91
CA LEU A 407 4.92 8.34 11.75
C LEU A 407 5.90 9.46 11.36
N GLN A 408 5.34 10.61 11.00
CA GLN A 408 6.07 11.87 10.88
C GLN A 408 6.01 12.64 12.19
N MET A 409 7.15 13.04 12.71
CA MET A 409 7.32 13.56 14.06
C MET A 409 7.76 15.03 14.06
N ILE A 410 7.51 15.70 15.18
CA ILE A 410 7.92 17.08 15.43
C ILE A 410 8.94 17.09 16.57
N GLY A 411 10.09 17.74 16.36
CA GLY A 411 11.13 17.85 17.37
C GLY A 411 10.62 18.52 18.66
N GLY A 412 11.08 18.03 19.81
CA GLY A 412 10.66 18.51 21.14
C GLY A 412 10.95 19.99 21.36
N GLN A 413 11.92 20.54 20.62
CA GLN A 413 12.31 21.95 20.64
C GLN A 413 11.35 22.90 19.92
N VAL A 414 10.43 22.40 19.11
CA VAL A 414 9.58 23.22 18.23
C VAL A 414 8.51 23.94 19.05
N SER A 415 8.41 25.27 18.92
CA SER A 415 7.36 26.09 19.55
C SER A 415 6.03 26.00 18.81
N ASP A 416 4.92 26.40 19.45
CA ASP A 416 3.59 26.41 18.82
C ASP A 416 3.51 27.27 17.54
N PRO A 417 4.03 28.52 17.51
CA PRO A 417 4.06 29.32 16.29
C PRO A 417 4.85 28.66 15.14
N LYS A 418 5.97 28.00 15.47
CA LYS A 418 6.79 27.28 14.50
C LYS A 418 6.08 26.02 13.99
N LEU A 419 5.43 25.25 14.87
CA LEU A 419 4.61 24.11 14.51
C LEU A 419 3.44 24.53 13.61
N GLN A 420 2.75 25.62 13.93
CA GLN A 420 1.70 26.17 13.07
C GLN A 420 2.22 26.48 11.66
N ARG A 421 3.45 27.01 11.54
CA ARG A 421 4.09 27.26 10.24
C ARG A 421 4.39 25.96 9.48
N ILE A 422 4.93 24.94 10.16
CA ILE A 422 5.15 23.60 9.58
C ILE A 422 3.82 23.00 9.09
N CYS A 423 2.78 23.05 9.91
CA CYS A 423 1.44 22.58 9.54
C CYS A 423 0.86 23.33 8.34
N ALA A 424 1.07 24.65 8.25
CA ALA A 424 0.62 25.45 7.11
C ALA A 424 1.33 25.05 5.80
N ILE A 425 2.64 24.77 5.86
CA ILE A 425 3.41 24.22 4.74
C ILE A 425 2.82 22.87 4.32
N LEU A 426 2.65 21.94 5.25
CA LEU A 426 2.11 20.59 4.97
C LEU A 426 0.66 20.64 4.45
N GLN A 427 -0.18 21.51 5.00
CA GLN A 427 -1.53 21.75 4.52
C GLN A 427 -1.53 22.20 3.06
N TYR A 428 -0.60 23.08 2.69
CA TYR A 428 -0.48 23.58 1.32
C TYR A 428 0.13 22.56 0.36
N THR A 429 1.14 21.81 0.77
CA THR A 429 1.80 20.84 -0.13
C THR A 429 1.02 19.54 -0.31
N THR A 430 0.15 19.20 0.65
CA THR A 430 -0.51 17.89 0.72
C THR A 430 -2.03 17.96 0.57
N PHE A 431 -2.68 19.01 1.06
CA PHE A 431 -4.14 19.06 1.24
C PHE A 431 -4.81 20.29 0.61
N ASP A 432 -4.17 20.96 -0.35
CA ASP A 432 -4.65 22.24 -0.91
C ASP A 432 -6.00 22.21 -1.65
N GLY A 433 -6.58 21.02 -1.91
CA GLY A 433 -7.85 20.84 -2.60
C GLY A 433 -7.90 21.32 -4.05
N ASN A 434 -6.84 21.97 -4.54
CA ASN A 434 -6.73 22.62 -5.86
C ASN A 434 -5.85 21.83 -6.83
N GLY A 435 -5.32 20.68 -6.40
CA GLY A 435 -4.50 19.80 -7.22
C GLY A 435 -3.04 20.28 -7.36
N ILE A 436 -2.63 21.31 -6.59
CA ILE A 436 -1.23 21.76 -6.53
C ILE A 436 -0.38 20.61 -5.97
N TYR A 437 -0.89 19.88 -4.98
CA TYR A 437 -0.34 18.61 -4.49
C TYR A 437 0.00 17.65 -5.65
N LYS A 438 -1.00 17.21 -6.43
CA LYS A 438 -0.82 16.20 -7.49
C LYS A 438 0.10 16.70 -8.60
N SER A 439 -0.01 17.97 -9.00
CA SER A 439 0.62 18.51 -10.21
C SER A 439 1.92 19.31 -9.98
N ARG A 440 2.33 19.56 -8.74
CA ARG A 440 3.52 20.38 -8.42
C ARG A 440 4.47 19.68 -7.47
N TYR A 441 4.03 19.33 -6.26
CA TYR A 441 4.92 18.75 -5.25
C TYR A 441 5.01 17.22 -5.30
N TYR A 442 3.98 16.52 -5.79
CA TYR A 442 3.97 15.05 -5.88
C TYR A 442 4.47 14.49 -7.23
N ARG A 443 3.94 14.98 -8.36
CA ARG A 443 4.37 14.56 -9.71
C ARG A 443 5.51 15.41 -10.27
N GLY A 444 5.74 16.62 -9.74
CA GLY A 444 6.56 17.65 -10.37
C GLY A 444 5.76 18.44 -11.42
N ILE A 445 6.35 19.47 -12.02
CA ILE A 445 5.71 20.33 -13.04
C ILE A 445 5.59 19.61 -14.39
N GLU A 446 4.39 19.55 -14.99
CA GLU A 446 4.16 19.03 -16.35
C GLU A 446 4.99 19.76 -17.41
N GLY A 447 5.54 19.03 -18.37
CA GLY A 447 6.45 19.53 -19.40
C GLY A 447 7.90 19.65 -18.94
N ILE A 448 8.15 19.70 -17.63
CA ILE A 448 9.49 19.74 -17.03
C ILE A 448 9.86 18.37 -16.46
N HIS A 449 9.04 17.85 -15.55
CA HIS A 449 9.32 16.63 -14.80
C HIS A 449 8.62 15.41 -15.40
N TYR A 450 7.48 15.62 -16.03
CA TYR A 450 6.74 14.56 -16.72
C TYR A 450 5.96 15.12 -17.91
N THR A 451 5.61 14.23 -18.84
CA THR A 451 4.67 14.51 -19.93
C THR A 451 3.63 13.39 -20.03
N TRP A 452 2.51 13.67 -20.70
CA TRP A 452 1.50 12.67 -21.03
C TRP A 452 1.76 12.09 -22.43
N GLU A 453 1.62 10.78 -22.60
CA GLU A 453 1.73 10.15 -23.94
C GLU A 453 0.59 10.58 -24.89
N GLY A 454 -0.57 10.91 -24.33
CA GLY A 454 -1.76 11.33 -25.04
C GLY A 454 -2.52 12.37 -24.23
N GLU A 455 -3.81 12.14 -24.01
CA GLU A 455 -4.61 13.07 -23.22
C GLU A 455 -4.13 13.15 -21.76
N PRO A 456 -4.00 14.36 -21.19
CA PRO A 456 -3.67 14.55 -19.77
C PRO A 456 -4.58 13.78 -18.83
N GLU A 457 -4.02 13.19 -17.77
CA GLU A 457 -4.70 12.32 -16.78
C GLU A 457 -5.19 10.96 -17.29
N TRP A 458 -5.34 10.79 -18.61
CA TRP A 458 -5.97 9.60 -19.21
C TRP A 458 -5.00 8.69 -19.96
N SER A 459 -3.76 9.12 -20.14
CA SER A 459 -2.70 8.37 -20.82
C SER A 459 -1.56 8.02 -19.86
N LEU A 460 -0.55 7.28 -20.33
CA LEU A 460 0.63 6.99 -19.51
C LEU A 460 1.42 8.28 -19.27
N MET A 461 1.83 8.48 -18.02
CA MET A 461 2.73 9.56 -17.63
C MET A 461 4.17 9.12 -17.87
N LYS A 462 4.91 9.86 -18.68
CA LYS A 462 6.35 9.67 -18.92
C LYS A 462 7.14 10.60 -18.02
N THR A 463 8.02 10.03 -17.20
CA THR A 463 8.98 10.84 -16.43
C THR A 463 10.05 11.38 -17.37
N VAL A 464 10.33 12.68 -17.30
CA VAL A 464 11.42 13.34 -18.03
C VAL A 464 12.72 13.04 -17.29
N PRO A 465 13.73 12.42 -17.93
CA PRO A 465 15.01 12.10 -17.31
C PRO A 465 15.69 13.33 -16.68
N LEU A 466 16.35 13.14 -15.54
CA LEU A 466 16.95 14.22 -14.74
C LEU A 466 17.98 15.07 -15.52
N ASP A 467 18.70 14.45 -16.46
CA ASP A 467 19.66 15.13 -17.34
C ASP A 467 19.00 16.02 -18.40
N GLN A 468 17.71 15.84 -18.67
CA GLN A 468 16.91 16.62 -19.62
C GLN A 468 16.10 17.74 -18.95
N GLN A 469 16.04 17.77 -17.62
CA GLN A 469 15.33 18.81 -16.87
C GLN A 469 16.16 20.12 -16.81
N PRO A 470 15.52 21.31 -16.89
CA PRO A 470 16.20 22.60 -16.69
C PRO A 470 16.84 22.67 -15.31
N ALA A 471 18.07 23.18 -15.22
CA ALA A 471 18.84 23.19 -13.97
C ALA A 471 18.09 23.85 -12.80
N GLU A 472 17.36 24.93 -13.07
CA GLU A 472 16.57 25.68 -12.09
C GLU A 472 15.36 24.92 -11.53
N TYR A 473 14.84 23.92 -12.26
CA TYR A 473 13.68 23.12 -11.86
C TYR A 473 14.02 21.64 -11.68
N LYS A 474 15.31 21.28 -11.56
CA LYS A 474 15.69 19.88 -11.37
C LYS A 474 15.18 19.38 -10.03
N PHE A 475 14.57 18.20 -10.08
CA PHE A 475 14.13 17.50 -8.88
C PHE A 475 15.26 16.62 -8.32
N PHE A 476 16.07 17.19 -7.42
CA PHE A 476 17.11 16.45 -6.70
C PHE A 476 16.53 15.81 -5.42
N GLY A 477 16.99 14.60 -5.09
CA GLY A 477 16.52 13.86 -3.91
C GLY A 477 15.10 13.31 -4.02
N ASN A 478 14.47 13.11 -2.85
CA ASN A 478 13.14 12.53 -2.73
C ASN A 478 12.03 13.53 -3.07
N LYS A 479 11.11 13.17 -3.96
CA LYS A 479 9.92 13.97 -4.27
C LYS A 479 8.90 14.11 -3.16
N TYR A 480 9.03 13.30 -2.12
CA TYR A 480 8.19 13.37 -0.92
C TYR A 480 8.83 14.17 0.22
N THR A 481 9.79 15.06 -0.08
CA THR A 481 10.49 15.84 0.96
C THR A 481 9.53 16.69 1.76
N PHE A 482 8.81 17.61 1.11
CA PHE A 482 7.89 18.56 1.77
C PHE A 482 6.45 18.03 1.83
N PHE A 483 6.28 16.74 2.04
CA PHE A 483 4.99 16.05 1.97
C PHE A 483 4.64 15.40 3.30
N LEU A 484 3.41 15.61 3.77
CA LEU A 484 2.85 14.73 4.80
C LEU A 484 2.44 13.44 4.11
N TRP A 485 2.92 12.30 4.58
CA TRP A 485 2.74 10.99 3.92
C TRP A 485 1.27 10.56 3.91
N ASN A 486 0.51 11.11 2.97
CA ASN A 486 -0.92 11.01 2.83
C ASN A 486 -1.30 10.69 1.39
N PHE A 487 -1.55 9.41 1.14
CA PHE A 487 -1.90 8.88 -0.17
C PHE A 487 -3.43 8.65 -0.20
N PRO A 488 -4.20 9.58 -0.79
CA PRO A 488 -5.65 9.44 -0.91
C PRO A 488 -6.00 8.27 -1.84
N SER A 489 -7.28 7.89 -1.86
CA SER A 489 -7.77 6.89 -2.81
C SER A 489 -7.50 7.33 -4.26
N THR A 490 -7.14 6.38 -5.11
CA THR A 490 -7.02 6.57 -6.57
C THR A 490 -8.06 5.76 -7.33
N ILE A 491 -9.04 5.19 -6.62
CA ILE A 491 -9.99 4.23 -7.18
C ILE A 491 -10.89 4.89 -8.22
N LYS A 492 -11.36 6.11 -7.95
CA LYS A 492 -12.20 6.85 -8.89
C LYS A 492 -11.52 7.04 -10.23
N GLU A 493 -10.32 7.63 -10.20
CA GLU A 493 -9.51 7.88 -11.40
C GLU A 493 -9.23 6.57 -12.14
N SER A 494 -8.95 5.48 -11.40
CA SER A 494 -8.67 4.17 -11.98
C SER A 494 -9.90 3.56 -12.67
N VAL A 495 -11.09 3.68 -12.08
CA VAL A 495 -12.35 3.19 -12.65
C VAL A 495 -12.78 4.04 -13.85
N GLU A 496 -12.68 5.37 -13.74
CA GLU A 496 -12.98 6.29 -14.85
C GLU A 496 -12.05 6.05 -16.04
N LYS A 497 -10.75 5.86 -15.78
CA LYS A 497 -9.77 5.47 -16.81
C LYS A 497 -10.16 4.14 -17.46
N ALA A 498 -10.46 3.11 -16.68
CA ALA A 498 -10.85 1.80 -17.22
C ALA A 498 -12.11 1.87 -18.10
N LYS A 499 -13.12 2.64 -17.68
CA LYS A 499 -14.34 2.89 -18.48
C LYS A 499 -14.04 3.60 -19.80
N ARG A 500 -13.12 4.56 -19.76
CA ARG A 500 -12.79 5.38 -20.92
C ARG A 500 -11.91 4.64 -21.94
N THR A 501 -10.89 3.92 -21.47
CA THR A 501 -9.89 3.29 -22.33
C THR A 501 -10.18 1.82 -22.63
N GLY A 502 -11.09 1.20 -21.86
CA GLY A 502 -11.30 -0.26 -21.90
C GLY A 502 -10.21 -1.06 -21.17
N GLN A 503 -9.25 -0.39 -20.52
CA GLN A 503 -8.17 -1.03 -19.76
C GLN A 503 -8.64 -1.46 -18.37
N TRP A 504 -9.19 -2.67 -18.28
CA TRP A 504 -9.63 -3.23 -17.01
C TRP A 504 -8.51 -3.98 -16.29
N SER A 505 -8.53 -3.90 -14.96
CA SER A 505 -7.80 -4.76 -14.05
C SER A 505 -8.78 -5.40 -13.07
N PHE A 506 -8.33 -6.41 -12.33
CA PHE A 506 -9.10 -7.08 -11.30
C PHE A 506 -9.59 -6.06 -10.26
N MET A 507 -8.71 -5.16 -9.82
CA MET A 507 -9.11 -4.17 -8.84
C MET A 507 -10.07 -3.12 -9.38
N THR A 508 -9.88 -2.61 -10.61
CA THR A 508 -10.86 -1.67 -11.19
C THR A 508 -12.19 -2.36 -11.47
N TYR A 509 -12.18 -3.64 -11.81
CA TYR A 509 -13.38 -4.46 -11.92
C TYR A 509 -14.09 -4.60 -10.57
N VAL A 510 -13.37 -4.97 -9.50
CA VAL A 510 -13.90 -5.12 -8.14
C VAL A 510 -14.55 -3.83 -7.67
N HIS A 511 -13.88 -2.69 -7.87
CA HIS A 511 -14.40 -1.39 -7.46
C HIS A 511 -15.59 -0.93 -8.27
N ASP A 512 -15.56 -1.07 -9.59
CA ASP A 512 -16.70 -0.67 -10.44
C ASP A 512 -17.98 -1.47 -10.15
N ASN A 513 -17.83 -2.69 -9.65
CA ASN A 513 -18.94 -3.55 -9.24
C ASN A 513 -19.25 -3.50 -7.74
N ASN A 514 -18.59 -2.63 -6.96
CA ASN A 514 -18.74 -2.50 -5.50
C ASN A 514 -18.58 -3.84 -4.75
N LEU A 515 -17.58 -4.64 -5.10
CA LEU A 515 -17.44 -6.00 -4.59
C LEU A 515 -16.80 -6.11 -3.20
N PHE A 516 -16.10 -5.07 -2.72
CA PHE A 516 -15.47 -5.10 -1.40
C PHE A 516 -16.46 -5.37 -0.27
N GLN A 517 -17.63 -4.73 -0.27
CA GLN A 517 -18.65 -4.93 0.76
C GLN A 517 -19.20 -6.36 0.84
N TYR A 518 -18.94 -7.19 -0.18
CA TYR A 518 -19.42 -8.57 -0.26
C TYR A 518 -18.31 -9.59 -0.02
N TYR A 519 -17.06 -9.26 -0.37
CA TYR A 519 -15.95 -10.21 -0.37
C TYR A 519 -14.79 -9.81 0.55
N ALA A 520 -14.82 -8.63 1.18
CA ALA A 520 -13.89 -8.33 2.25
C ALA A 520 -14.30 -9.08 3.51
N ILE A 521 -13.38 -9.89 4.04
CA ILE A 521 -13.57 -10.57 5.32
C ILE A 521 -12.95 -9.70 6.40
N ASP A 522 -13.82 -9.10 7.20
CA ASP A 522 -13.43 -8.30 8.36
C ASP A 522 -13.37 -9.15 9.64
N PRO A 523 -12.45 -8.84 10.56
CA PRO A 523 -12.48 -9.42 11.89
C PRO A 523 -13.61 -8.80 12.72
N LEU A 524 -14.05 -9.48 13.78
CA LEU A 524 -14.81 -8.82 14.84
C LEU A 524 -13.88 -7.88 15.63
N LYS A 525 -12.68 -8.38 15.94
CA LYS A 525 -11.62 -7.64 16.62
C LYS A 525 -10.28 -8.00 16.00
N GLN A 526 -9.39 -7.02 15.83
CA GLN A 526 -8.02 -7.27 15.38
C GLN A 526 -7.04 -7.02 16.52
N THR A 527 -6.22 -8.01 16.87
CA THR A 527 -5.20 -7.81 17.91
C THR A 527 -4.10 -6.88 17.41
N SER A 528 -4.19 -5.61 17.78
CA SER A 528 -3.19 -4.58 17.46
C SER A 528 -3.15 -3.50 18.54
N GLU A 529 -2.07 -2.72 18.59
CA GLU A 529 -1.95 -1.61 19.53
C GLU A 529 -3.07 -0.57 19.38
N ALA A 530 -3.50 -0.30 18.14
CA ALA A 530 -4.54 0.70 17.86
C ALA A 530 -5.90 0.30 18.45
N TYR A 531 -6.30 -0.98 18.34
CA TYR A 531 -7.60 -1.44 18.84
C TYR A 531 -7.58 -1.82 20.33
N MET A 532 -6.43 -2.22 20.87
CA MET A 532 -6.31 -2.62 22.28
C MET A 532 -5.90 -1.45 23.18
N GLY A 533 -5.27 -0.42 22.62
CA GLY A 533 -4.52 0.57 23.39
C GLY A 533 -3.20 0.00 23.89
N ARG A 534 -2.19 0.88 24.07
CA ARG A 534 -0.80 0.48 24.34
C ARG A 534 -0.60 -0.38 25.59
N ALA A 535 -1.27 -0.05 26.68
CA ALA A 535 -1.13 -0.79 27.94
C ALA A 535 -1.65 -2.24 27.81
N LEU A 536 -2.87 -2.41 27.28
CA LEU A 536 -3.46 -3.74 27.10
C LEU A 536 -2.72 -4.54 26.02
N TRP A 537 -2.27 -3.89 24.95
CA TRP A 537 -1.44 -4.50 23.90
C TRP A 537 -0.13 -5.06 24.43
N ASN A 538 0.59 -4.29 25.26
CA ASN A 538 1.84 -4.74 25.86
C ASN A 538 1.63 -5.94 26.79
N ALA A 539 0.60 -5.91 27.64
CA ALA A 539 0.25 -7.03 28.50
C ALA A 539 -0.15 -8.27 27.69
N TYR A 540 -0.96 -8.10 26.63
CA TYR A 540 -1.33 -9.18 25.72
C TYR A 540 -0.12 -9.82 25.07
N ARG A 541 0.82 -9.02 24.56
CA ARG A 541 2.04 -9.52 23.92
C ARG A 541 2.92 -10.32 24.88
N GLU A 542 3.05 -9.86 26.12
CA GLU A 542 3.82 -10.55 27.16
C GLU A 542 3.20 -11.92 27.44
N ASP A 543 1.93 -11.96 27.86
CA ASP A 543 1.24 -13.22 28.15
C ASP A 543 1.16 -14.14 26.94
N LYS A 544 0.92 -13.60 25.74
CA LYS A 544 0.88 -14.39 24.50
C LYS A 544 2.23 -15.03 24.21
N SER A 545 3.35 -14.34 24.49
CA SER A 545 4.68 -14.92 24.30
C SER A 545 4.96 -16.12 25.23
N GLU A 546 4.28 -16.19 26.37
CA GLU A 546 4.33 -17.33 27.29
C GLU A 546 3.36 -18.46 26.91
N VAL A 547 2.19 -18.11 26.35
CA VAL A 547 1.14 -19.07 25.96
C VAL A 547 1.41 -19.74 24.62
N ASP A 548 1.91 -19.00 23.62
CA ASP A 548 2.14 -19.52 22.26
C ASP A 548 3.03 -20.78 22.21
N PRO A 549 4.10 -20.91 23.00
CA PRO A 549 4.88 -22.15 23.08
C PRO A 549 4.07 -23.38 23.51
N GLN A 550 2.95 -23.20 24.22
CA GLN A 550 2.06 -24.30 24.61
C GLN A 550 0.97 -24.57 23.57
N LEU A 551 0.43 -23.53 22.94
CA LEU A 551 -0.60 -23.68 21.91
C LEU A 551 -0.04 -24.22 20.58
N ASN A 552 1.10 -23.72 20.13
CA ASN A 552 1.62 -24.02 18.79
C ASN A 552 1.85 -25.52 18.53
N PRO A 553 2.41 -26.32 19.47
CA PRO A 553 2.51 -27.77 19.27
C PRO A 553 1.16 -28.45 19.08
N ILE A 554 0.13 -28.05 19.83
CA ILE A 554 -1.23 -28.61 19.75
C ILE A 554 -1.87 -28.26 18.40
N ILE A 555 -1.75 -27.00 17.98
CA ILE A 555 -2.23 -26.50 16.68
C ILE A 555 -1.57 -27.25 15.53
N ASN A 556 -0.23 -27.35 15.56
CA ASN A 556 0.54 -27.96 14.49
C ASN A 556 0.33 -29.48 14.41
N ASP A 557 0.23 -30.18 15.54
CA ASP A 557 -0.07 -31.62 15.57
C ASP A 557 -1.46 -31.90 14.98
N PHE A 558 -2.49 -31.21 15.47
CA PHE A 558 -3.86 -31.38 14.98
C PHE A 558 -3.94 -31.11 13.48
N LYS A 559 -3.43 -29.97 13.02
CA LYS A 559 -3.42 -29.60 11.59
C LYS A 559 -2.70 -30.66 10.76
N THR A 560 -1.50 -31.08 11.16
CA THR A 560 -0.72 -32.11 10.45
C THR A 560 -1.49 -33.42 10.33
N ARG A 561 -2.05 -33.92 11.43
CA ARG A 561 -2.81 -35.18 11.46
C ARG A 561 -4.05 -35.11 10.59
N VAL A 562 -4.81 -34.01 10.61
CA VAL A 562 -5.97 -33.82 9.71
C VAL A 562 -5.51 -33.87 8.26
N LEU A 563 -4.48 -33.10 7.94
CA LEU A 563 -3.95 -32.93 6.59
C LEU A 563 -3.32 -34.21 6.02
N ASN A 564 -2.79 -35.09 6.86
CA ASN A 564 -2.27 -36.40 6.45
C ASN A 564 -3.37 -37.47 6.34
N GLY A 565 -4.63 -37.15 6.68
CA GLY A 565 -5.72 -38.12 6.70
C GLY A 565 -5.63 -39.12 7.87
N GLU A 566 -4.90 -38.76 8.93
CA GLU A 566 -4.67 -39.62 10.10
C GLU A 566 -5.85 -39.59 11.10
N ILE A 567 -6.86 -38.75 10.85
CA ILE A 567 -8.02 -38.55 11.71
C ILE A 567 -9.26 -39.21 11.11
N ALA A 568 -9.73 -40.28 11.77
CA ALA A 568 -10.93 -41.01 11.34
C ALA A 568 -12.25 -40.26 11.61
N ASN A 569 -12.31 -39.48 12.69
CA ASN A 569 -13.49 -38.67 13.03
C ASN A 569 -13.06 -37.28 13.50
N ILE A 570 -13.08 -36.32 12.56
CA ILE A 570 -12.64 -34.95 12.82
C ILE A 570 -13.49 -34.25 13.89
N ASN A 571 -14.78 -34.56 14.03
CA ASN A 571 -15.61 -33.93 15.05
C ASN A 571 -15.21 -34.36 16.47
N THR A 572 -14.79 -35.61 16.64
CA THR A 572 -14.33 -36.10 17.97
C THR A 572 -12.96 -35.51 18.30
N GLU A 573 -12.01 -35.56 17.35
CA GLU A 573 -10.67 -34.99 17.54
C GLU A 573 -10.71 -33.46 17.72
N TRP A 574 -11.61 -32.76 17.03
CA TRP A 574 -11.80 -31.31 17.18
C TRP A 574 -12.16 -30.93 18.62
N ASN A 575 -13.09 -31.65 19.25
CA ASN A 575 -13.48 -31.35 20.63
C ASN A 575 -12.29 -31.52 21.58
N GLN A 576 -11.52 -32.59 21.43
CA GLN A 576 -10.31 -32.81 22.25
C GLN A 576 -9.25 -31.75 22.00
N TYR A 577 -9.07 -31.36 20.73
CA TYR A 577 -8.15 -30.30 20.32
C TYR A 577 -8.55 -28.96 20.96
N ILE A 578 -9.83 -28.57 20.88
CA ILE A 578 -10.33 -27.34 21.50
C ILE A 578 -10.18 -27.39 23.02
N ASP A 579 -10.53 -28.51 23.68
CA ASP A 579 -10.34 -28.68 25.12
C ASP A 579 -8.87 -28.47 25.53
N GLN A 580 -7.93 -28.99 24.73
CA GLN A 580 -6.50 -28.79 24.94
C GLN A 580 -6.09 -27.33 24.76
N LEU A 581 -6.56 -26.63 23.72
CA LEU A 581 -6.22 -25.21 23.55
C LEU A 581 -6.69 -24.38 24.75
N TYR A 582 -7.94 -24.58 25.17
CA TYR A 582 -8.53 -23.84 26.29
C TYR A 582 -7.76 -24.10 27.59
N ALA A 583 -7.41 -25.36 27.87
CA ALA A 583 -6.64 -25.75 29.05
C ALA A 583 -5.18 -25.23 29.03
N ASN A 584 -4.59 -24.99 27.85
CA ASN A 584 -3.19 -24.58 27.69
C ASN A 584 -3.01 -23.09 27.40
N GLY A 585 -4.00 -22.26 27.77
CA GLY A 585 -3.85 -20.80 27.82
C GLY A 585 -4.79 -20.01 26.92
N LEU A 586 -5.50 -20.65 25.98
CA LEU A 586 -6.47 -19.92 25.15
C LEU A 586 -7.61 -19.33 25.98
N GLN A 587 -8.11 -20.03 27.00
CA GLN A 587 -9.15 -19.49 27.91
C GLN A 587 -8.68 -18.20 28.59
N MET A 588 -7.42 -18.18 29.05
CA MET A 588 -6.84 -16.98 29.66
C MET A 588 -6.80 -15.82 28.66
N LEU A 589 -6.37 -16.06 27.42
CA LEU A 589 -6.35 -15.03 26.38
C LEU A 589 -7.75 -14.49 26.08
N ILE A 590 -8.75 -15.38 26.02
CA ILE A 590 -10.16 -15.03 25.80
C ILE A 590 -10.66 -14.13 26.93
N ASP A 591 -10.51 -14.57 28.18
CA ASP A 591 -11.07 -13.91 29.36
C ASP A 591 -10.39 -12.56 29.64
N LYS A 592 -9.05 -12.53 29.54
CA LYS A 592 -8.26 -11.36 29.90
C LYS A 592 -8.21 -10.31 28.78
N TYR A 593 -8.17 -10.75 27.52
CA TYR A 593 -7.91 -9.87 26.38
C TYR A 593 -9.06 -9.83 25.36
N PHE A 594 -9.45 -10.95 24.77
CA PHE A 594 -10.35 -10.90 23.61
C PHE A 594 -11.76 -10.41 23.97
N ASN A 595 -12.27 -10.82 25.13
CA ASN A 595 -13.54 -10.33 25.69
C ASN A 595 -13.39 -9.03 26.50
N ASN A 596 -12.20 -8.44 26.57
CA ASN A 596 -11.99 -7.18 27.29
C ASN A 596 -12.80 -6.05 26.62
N PRO A 597 -13.58 -5.26 27.39
CA PRO A 597 -14.39 -4.17 26.84
C PRO A 597 -13.56 -2.98 26.32
N GLU A 598 -12.32 -2.80 26.78
CA GLU A 598 -11.41 -1.75 26.27
C GLU A 598 -10.81 -2.12 24.92
N PHE A 599 -10.76 -3.42 24.57
CA PHE A 599 -10.39 -3.86 23.24
C PHE A 599 -11.57 -3.62 22.30
N VAL A 600 -11.50 -2.53 21.54
CA VAL A 600 -12.60 -2.09 20.67
C VAL A 600 -12.83 -3.03 19.49
N GLU A 601 -14.09 -3.11 19.06
CA GLU A 601 -14.46 -3.83 17.83
C GLU A 601 -13.93 -3.10 16.60
N TYR A 602 -13.65 -3.88 15.57
CA TYR A 602 -13.20 -3.36 14.30
C TYR A 602 -14.35 -2.65 13.56
N ASP A 603 -14.05 -1.48 12.98
CA ASP A 603 -14.96 -0.70 12.16
C ASP A 603 -14.27 -0.37 10.81
N PRO A 604 -14.80 -0.85 9.67
CA PRO A 604 -14.21 -0.58 8.36
C PRO A 604 -14.34 0.91 7.93
N GLY A 605 -15.15 1.72 8.62
CA GLY A 605 -15.42 3.10 8.25
C GLY A 605 -15.99 3.19 6.82
N GLN A 606 -15.56 4.20 6.06
CA GLN A 606 -16.05 4.40 4.70
C GLN A 606 -15.19 3.67 3.63
N LYS A 607 -14.16 2.90 4.00
CA LYS A 607 -13.13 2.44 3.05
C LYS A 607 -13.67 1.63 1.87
N TYR A 608 -14.79 0.93 2.02
CA TYR A 608 -15.41 0.15 0.93
C TYR A 608 -16.25 0.96 -0.03
N THR A 609 -16.70 2.14 0.37
CA THR A 609 -17.65 2.98 -0.39
C THR A 609 -17.05 4.30 -0.85
N MET A 610 -15.84 4.64 -0.39
CA MET A 610 -15.14 5.85 -0.81
C MET A 610 -14.61 5.73 -2.23
N VAL A 611 -15.09 6.61 -3.10
CA VAL A 611 -14.72 6.70 -4.52
C VAL A 611 -14.26 8.12 -4.85
N GLU A 612 -13.51 8.79 -3.96
CA GLU A 612 -13.12 10.20 -4.16
C GLU A 612 -12.07 10.41 -5.25
#